data_AF-A0A1Y1K5Z3-F1
#
_entry.id   AF-A0A1Y1K5Z3-F1
#
_cell.length_a   1.000
_cell.length_b   1.000
_cell.length_c   1.000
_cell.angle_alpha   90.00
_cell.angle_beta   90.00
_cell.angle_gamma   90.00
#
_symmetry.space_group_name_H-M   'P 1'
#
loop_
_entity.id
_entity.type
_entity.pdbx_description
1 polymer ?
#
loop_
_entity_poly.entity_id
_entity_poly.type
_entity_poly.pdbx_seq_one_letter_code
_entity_poly.pdbx_strand_id
1 'polypeptide(L)'
;MSSDEEMVMLAAASFIFINEEEKKKEQKTKKSRRWWVTHIFKQRNRLGGTKLLRSMQLEEATGQFKNFVRMSAEDFELLLNEVGPIIAKQETKFRKSITPTERLAL
;
A
#
# COMPACT_ATOMS: atom_id res chain seq x y z
N MET A 1 19.89 41.16 -33.61
CA MET A 1 20.47 40.12 -32.75
C MET A 1 21.19 39.15 -33.67
N SER A 2 22.43 38.80 -33.36
CA SER A 2 23.17 37.83 -34.19
C SER A 2 22.46 36.48 -34.10
N SER A 3 22.39 35.69 -35.18
CA SER A 3 21.79 34.35 -35.15
C SER A 3 22.43 33.44 -34.08
N ASP A 4 23.69 33.71 -33.73
CA ASP A 4 24.40 33.01 -32.65
C ASP A 4 23.85 33.36 -31.26
N GLU A 5 23.41 34.60 -31.04
CA GLU A 5 22.80 35.02 -29.78
C GLU A 5 21.46 34.31 -29.56
N GLU A 6 20.65 34.15 -30.63
CA GLU A 6 19.39 33.42 -30.57
C GLU A 6 19.60 31.93 -30.27
N MET A 7 20.61 31.31 -30.89
CA MET A 7 20.97 29.90 -30.62
C MET A 7 21.46 29.70 -29.19
N VAL A 8 22.28 30.61 -28.69
CA VAL A 8 22.76 30.58 -27.29
C VAL A 8 21.59 30.75 -26.31
N MET A 9 20.66 31.66 -26.60
CA MET A 9 19.47 31.86 -25.77
C MET A 9 18.54 30.64 -25.78
N LEU A 10 18.35 30.00 -26.93
CA LEU A 10 17.54 28.79 -27.05
C LEU A 10 18.17 27.60 -26.30
N ALA A 11 19.50 27.44 -26.40
CA ALA A 11 20.24 26.42 -25.66
C ALA A 11 20.14 26.65 -24.14
N ALA A 12 20.30 27.89 -23.68
CA ALA A 12 20.19 28.24 -22.27
C ALA A 12 18.76 28.00 -21.73
N ALA A 13 17.72 28.40 -22.47
CA ALA A 13 16.33 28.15 -22.09
C ALA A 13 16.01 26.64 -22.01
N SER A 14 16.48 25.86 -22.99
CA SER A 14 16.32 24.40 -23.02
C SER A 14 17.01 23.74 -21.83
N PHE A 15 18.23 24.17 -21.49
CA PHE A 15 18.97 23.66 -20.35
C PHE A 15 18.25 23.94 -19.01
N ILE A 16 17.75 25.16 -18.82
CA ILE A 16 16.99 25.53 -17.61
C ILE A 16 15.75 24.65 -17.47
N PHE A 17 14.99 24.47 -18.57
CA PHE A 17 13.78 23.66 -18.57
C PHE A 17 14.05 22.20 -18.21
N ILE A 18 15.07 21.59 -18.83
CA ILE A 18 15.46 20.20 -18.55
C ILE A 18 15.87 20.03 -17.08
N ASN A 19 16.69 20.93 -16.55
CA ASN A 19 17.14 20.87 -15.16
C ASN A 19 15.99 21.06 -14.17
N GLU A 20 15.00 21.89 -14.50
CA GLU A 20 13.80 22.06 -13.68
C GLU A 20 12.92 20.80 -13.67
N GLU A 21 12.74 20.15 -14.82
CA GLU A 21 12.08 18.85 -14.98
C GLU A 21 12.77 17.76 -14.16
N GLU A 22 14.10 17.67 -14.23
CA GLU A 22 14.90 16.71 -13.45
C GLU A 22 14.79 16.97 -11.95
N LYS A 23 14.91 18.22 -11.50
CA LYS A 23 14.71 18.58 -10.07
C LYS A 23 13.31 18.22 -9.59
N LYS A 24 12.27 18.43 -10.40
CA LYS A 24 10.90 18.02 -10.07
C LYS A 24 10.77 16.50 -9.94
N LYS A 25 11.42 15.73 -10.83
CA LYS A 25 11.46 14.25 -10.75
C LYS A 25 12.20 13.78 -9.50
N GLU A 26 13.36 14.34 -9.22
CA GLU A 26 14.10 14.06 -7.99
C GLU A 26 13.32 14.43 -6.74
N GLN A 27 12.62 15.57 -6.72
CA GLN A 27 11.79 15.95 -5.58
C GLN A 27 10.63 14.98 -5.38
N LYS A 28 10.01 14.49 -6.46
CA LYS A 28 8.96 13.47 -6.39
C LYS A 28 9.48 12.15 -5.80
N THR A 29 10.67 11.71 -6.17
CA THR A 29 11.28 10.48 -5.63
C THR A 29 11.82 10.66 -4.21
N LYS A 30 12.29 11.88 -3.87
CA LYS A 30 12.78 12.26 -2.53
C LYS A 30 11.68 12.67 -1.56
N LYS A 31 10.39 12.62 -1.94
CA LYS A 31 9.29 12.95 -1.02
C LYS A 31 9.39 12.07 0.21
N SER A 32 9.69 12.70 1.34
CA SER A 32 9.76 12.02 2.62
C SER A 32 8.41 11.38 2.94
N ARG A 33 8.45 10.16 3.48
CA ARG A 33 7.25 9.45 3.89
C ARG A 33 6.53 10.31 4.93
N ARG A 34 5.24 10.59 4.72
CA ARG A 34 4.39 11.31 5.69
C ARG A 34 4.40 10.63 7.07
N TRP A 35 4.45 9.30 7.07
CA TRP A 35 4.62 8.46 8.24
C TRP A 35 5.36 7.18 7.85
N TRP A 36 6.13 6.62 8.78
CA TRP A 36 6.74 5.29 8.62
C TRP A 36 5.75 4.15 8.90
N VAL A 37 4.76 4.41 9.76
CA VAL A 37 3.71 3.46 10.16
C VAL A 37 2.38 4.20 10.23
N THR A 38 1.34 3.71 9.55
CA THR A 38 -0.02 4.27 9.63
C THR A 38 -0.62 4.02 11.03
N HIS A 39 -1.65 4.78 11.39
CA HIS A 39 -2.31 4.63 12.69
C HIS A 39 -2.91 3.24 12.93
N ILE A 40 -3.44 2.59 11.87
CA ILE A 40 -3.97 1.22 11.95
C ILE A 40 -2.90 0.24 12.47
N PHE A 41 -1.69 0.29 11.90
CA PHE A 41 -0.62 -0.64 12.28
C PHE A 41 -0.03 -0.39 13.67
N LYS A 42 -0.24 0.80 14.27
CA LYS A 42 0.15 1.06 15.67
C LYS A 42 -0.59 0.13 16.64
N GLN A 43 -1.80 -0.30 16.28
CA GLN A 43 -2.60 -1.19 17.13
C GLN A 43 -2.34 -2.68 16.87
N ARG A 44 -1.43 -3.05 15.96
CA ARG A 44 -1.14 -4.46 15.59
C ARG A 44 -0.75 -5.34 16.77
N ASN A 45 -0.02 -4.82 17.76
CA ASN A 45 0.35 -5.62 18.94
C ASN A 45 -0.82 -5.82 19.90
N ARG A 46 -1.81 -4.93 19.88
CA ARG A 46 -3.01 -4.97 20.71
C ARG A 46 -4.13 -5.77 20.04
N LEU A 47 -4.28 -5.63 18.73
CA LEU A 47 -5.28 -6.29 17.90
C LEU A 47 -4.68 -7.56 17.30
N GLY A 48 -5.31 -8.72 17.52
CA GLY A 48 -4.97 -9.92 16.76
C GLY A 48 -5.24 -9.75 15.24
N GLY A 49 -4.77 -10.71 14.44
CA GLY A 49 -4.85 -10.65 12.98
C GLY A 49 -6.28 -10.41 12.48
N THR A 50 -7.27 -11.15 12.98
CA THR A 50 -8.67 -10.99 12.59
C THR A 50 -9.22 -9.59 12.87
N LYS A 51 -8.91 -9.02 14.04
CA LYS A 51 -9.41 -7.69 14.43
C LYS A 51 -8.76 -6.59 13.59
N LEU A 52 -7.48 -6.75 13.28
CA LEU A 52 -6.74 -5.85 12.41
C LEU A 52 -7.31 -5.86 10.98
N LEU A 53 -7.55 -7.05 10.42
CA LEU A 53 -8.17 -7.21 9.09
C LEU A 53 -9.54 -6.53 9.04
N ARG A 54 -10.40 -6.75 10.05
CA ARG A 54 -11.70 -6.08 10.13
C ARG A 54 -11.56 -4.56 10.20
N SER A 55 -10.59 -4.02 10.95
CA SER A 55 -10.36 -2.58 10.99
C SER A 55 -9.94 -2.00 9.64
N MET A 56 -9.16 -2.76 8.85
CA MET A 56 -8.79 -2.35 7.48
C MET A 56 -9.97 -2.40 6.52
N GLN A 57 -10.88 -3.38 6.66
CA GLN A 57 -12.11 -3.46 5.87
C GLN A 57 -13.03 -2.27 6.15
N LEU A 58 -13.17 -1.86 7.42
CA LEU A 58 -13.97 -0.69 7.80
C LEU A 58 -13.37 0.62 7.26
N GLU A 59 -12.05 0.71 7.15
CA GLU A 59 -11.33 1.84 6.57
C GLU A 59 -11.02 1.63 5.07
N GLU A 60 -12.00 1.14 4.29
CA GLU A 60 -11.83 0.77 2.89
C GLU A 60 -11.24 1.91 2.03
N ALA A 61 -11.63 3.16 2.30
CA ALA A 61 -11.13 4.35 1.62
C ALA A 61 -9.59 4.50 1.69
N THR A 62 -8.93 3.87 2.66
CA THR A 62 -7.47 3.90 2.79
C THR A 62 -6.76 2.92 1.86
N GLY A 63 -7.48 1.95 1.28
CA GLY A 63 -6.92 0.88 0.46
C GLY A 63 -6.01 -0.09 1.22
N GLN A 64 -5.93 0.02 2.56
CA GLN A 64 -5.03 -0.79 3.38
C GLN A 64 -5.39 -2.28 3.32
N PHE A 65 -6.68 -2.62 3.28
CA PHE A 65 -7.12 -3.99 3.14
C PHE A 65 -6.62 -4.61 1.85
N LYS A 66 -6.92 -3.98 0.70
CA LYS A 66 -6.45 -4.42 -0.62
C LYS A 66 -4.94 -4.51 -0.72
N ASN A 67 -4.21 -3.58 -0.10
CA ASN A 67 -2.75 -3.62 -0.05
C ASN A 67 -2.22 -4.79 0.79
N PHE A 68 -2.94 -5.18 1.85
CA PHE A 68 -2.57 -6.27 2.74
C PHE A 68 -2.85 -7.63 2.10
N VAL A 69 -4.09 -7.89 1.68
CA VAL A 69 -4.51 -9.20 1.13
C VAL A 69 -4.33 -9.35 -0.38
N ARG A 70 -3.98 -8.27 -1.10
CA ARG A 70 -3.77 -8.23 -2.57
C ARG A 70 -4.99 -8.53 -3.43
N MET A 71 -6.19 -8.36 -2.89
CA MET A 71 -7.48 -8.53 -3.57
C MET A 71 -8.54 -7.58 -3.00
N SER A 72 -9.71 -7.46 -3.64
CA SER A 72 -10.80 -6.66 -3.07
C SER A 72 -11.42 -7.33 -1.83
N ALA A 73 -12.24 -6.59 -1.07
CA ALA A 73 -12.94 -7.16 0.07
C ALA A 73 -13.93 -8.25 -0.37
N GLU A 74 -14.60 -8.02 -1.49
CA GLU A 74 -15.56 -8.94 -2.10
C GLU A 74 -14.89 -10.24 -2.55
N ASP A 75 -13.78 -10.15 -3.27
CA ASP A 75 -13.01 -11.33 -3.72
C ASP A 75 -12.52 -12.15 -2.53
N PHE A 76 -12.05 -11.47 -1.48
CA PHE A 76 -11.59 -12.11 -0.26
C PHE A 76 -12.72 -12.85 0.45
N GLU A 77 -13.91 -12.23 0.57
CA GLU A 77 -15.08 -12.87 1.17
C GLU A 77 -15.59 -14.05 0.36
N LEU A 78 -15.62 -13.92 -0.98
CA LEU A 78 -15.99 -15.01 -1.88
C LEU A 78 -15.05 -16.19 -1.70
N LEU A 79 -13.74 -15.96 -1.75
CA LEU A 79 -12.76 -17.03 -1.53
C LEU A 79 -12.89 -17.62 -0.13
N LEU A 80 -13.08 -16.80 0.89
CA LEU A 80 -13.23 -17.28 2.26
C LEU A 80 -14.46 -18.18 2.42
N ASN A 81 -15.57 -17.90 1.73
CA ASN A 81 -16.75 -18.75 1.76
C ASN A 81 -16.52 -20.11 1.11
N GLU A 82 -15.78 -20.15 0.00
CA GLU A 82 -15.47 -21.39 -0.73
C GLU A 82 -14.40 -22.23 -0.02
N VAL A 83 -13.26 -21.62 0.33
CA VAL A 83 -12.11 -22.35 0.90
C VAL A 83 -12.15 -22.43 2.42
N GLY A 84 -12.94 -21.58 3.09
CA GLY A 84 -13.03 -21.48 4.54
C GLY A 84 -13.28 -22.82 5.23
N PRO A 85 -14.27 -23.62 4.80
CA PRO A 85 -14.52 -24.95 5.37
C PRO A 85 -13.33 -25.92 5.19
N ILE A 86 -12.57 -25.77 4.11
CA ILE A 86 -11.42 -26.64 3.77
C ILE A 86 -10.19 -26.25 4.60
N ILE A 87 -9.98 -24.94 4.82
CA ILE A 87 -8.84 -24.42 5.58
C ILE A 87 -9.16 -24.25 7.08
N ALA A 88 -10.36 -24.59 7.55
CA ALA A 88 -10.65 -24.64 8.96
C ALA A 88 -9.84 -25.75 9.64
N LYS A 89 -9.21 -25.45 10.77
CA LYS A 89 -8.56 -26.47 11.61
C LYS A 89 -9.45 -26.77 12.80
N GLN A 90 -9.43 -28.03 13.21
CA GLN A 90 -10.12 -28.46 14.43
C GLN A 90 -9.47 -27.79 15.65
N GLU A 91 -10.29 -27.26 16.55
CA GLU A 91 -9.84 -26.80 17.86
C GLU A 91 -9.43 -28.01 18.71
N THR A 92 -8.30 -27.87 19.39
CA THR A 92 -7.77 -28.91 20.28
C THR A 92 -7.51 -28.30 21.65
N LYS A 93 -7.19 -29.14 22.65
CA LYS A 93 -6.78 -28.66 23.99
C LYS A 93 -5.41 -27.96 23.99
N PHE A 94 -4.68 -28.02 22.87
CA PHE A 94 -3.44 -27.26 22.68
C PHE A 94 -3.75 -25.80 22.35
N ARG A 95 -2.83 -25.09 21.69
CA ARG A 95 -3.06 -23.69 21.29
C ARG A 95 -4.33 -23.55 20.45
N LYS A 96 -5.00 -22.39 20.56
CA LYS A 96 -6.12 -22.02 19.68
C LYS A 96 -5.73 -22.14 18.22
N SER A 97 -6.65 -22.64 17.40
CA SER A 97 -6.42 -22.72 15.97
C SER A 97 -6.37 -21.32 15.35
N ILE A 98 -5.67 -21.21 14.21
CA ILE A 98 -5.67 -19.98 13.42
C ILE A 98 -6.97 -19.97 12.63
N THR A 99 -7.71 -18.86 12.70
CA THR A 99 -9.00 -18.74 12.02
C THR A 99 -8.85 -18.86 10.50
N PRO A 100 -9.86 -19.39 9.77
CA PRO A 100 -9.82 -19.43 8.31
C PRO A 100 -9.53 -18.06 7.67
N THR A 101 -10.10 -16.99 8.24
CA THR A 101 -9.85 -15.60 7.81
C THR A 101 -8.38 -15.23 7.92
N GLU A 102 -7.75 -15.49 9.06
CA GLU A 102 -6.31 -15.22 9.23
C GLU A 102 -5.46 -16.13 8.36
N ARG A 103 -5.86 -17.39 8.16
CA ARG A 103 -5.15 -18.32 7.27
C ARG A 103 -5.18 -17.89 5.81
N LEU A 104 -6.31 -17.36 5.33
CA LEU A 104 -6.45 -16.88 3.97
C LEU A 104 -5.65 -15.59 3.73
N ALA A 105 -5.48 -14.79 4.78
CA ALA A 105 -4.74 -13.53 4.73
C ALA A 105 -3.21 -13.66 4.93
N LEU A 106 -2.71 -14.87 5.21
CA LEU A 106 -1.29 -15.19 5.43
C LEU A 106 -0.64 -15.78 4.17
#